data_AF-A0A2M8DV95-F1
#
_entry.id   AF-A0A2M8DV95-F1
#
_cell.length_a   1.000
_cell.length_b   1.000
_cell.length_c   1.000
_cell.angle_alpha   90.00
_cell.angle_beta   90.00
_cell.angle_gamma   90.00
#
_symmetry.space_group_name_H-M   'P 1'
#
loop_
_entity.id
_entity.type
_entity.pdbx_description
1 polymer ?
#
loop_
_entity_poly.entity_id
_entity_poly.type
_entity_poly.pdbx_seq_one_letter_code
_entity_poly.pdbx_strand_id
1 'polypeptide(L)'
;MTDIEARYSVAPILPANTPILRALELPALYAISNAAELGCEEFMRRLEVRLDEGLRLVQLREKGLAREALQELAQRVVELAHVHGARVLLNGDVTLAQAVGADGVQLTSTQLAQWHERPAVA
;
A
#
# COMPACT_ATOMS: atom_id res chain seq x y z
N MET A 1 -16.03 -2.37 -13.86
CA MET A 1 -16.05 -3.49 -14.83
C MET A 1 -15.75 -3.00 -16.23
N THR A 2 -16.36 -1.87 -16.64
CA THR A 2 -16.24 -1.28 -17.99
C THR A 2 -14.81 -0.89 -18.39
N ASP A 3 -13.96 -0.46 -17.45
CA ASP A 3 -12.59 0.00 -17.75
C ASP A 3 -11.58 -1.12 -18.07
N ILE A 4 -11.78 -2.32 -17.50
CA ILE A 4 -10.84 -3.45 -17.68
C ILE A 4 -11.06 -4.13 -19.03
N GLU A 5 -12.31 -4.26 -19.48
CA GLU A 5 -12.64 -4.79 -20.82
C GLU A 5 -12.10 -3.91 -21.95
N ALA A 6 -12.00 -2.59 -21.73
CA ALA A 6 -11.47 -1.66 -22.72
C ALA A 6 -9.96 -1.81 -22.97
N ARG A 7 -9.21 -2.35 -22.00
CA ARG A 7 -7.74 -2.54 -22.11
C ARG A 7 -7.33 -3.94 -22.57
N TYR A 8 -8.18 -4.96 -22.41
CA TYR A 8 -7.87 -6.35 -22.75
C TYR A 8 -9.00 -6.99 -23.58
N SER A 9 -8.69 -7.41 -24.82
CA SER A 9 -9.64 -7.94 -25.81
C SER A 9 -10.16 -9.37 -25.51
N VAL A 10 -10.41 -9.73 -24.26
CA VAL A 10 -10.71 -11.11 -23.83
C VAL A 10 -12.15 -11.31 -23.34
N ALA A 11 -13.10 -10.62 -23.97
CA ALA A 11 -14.52 -10.73 -23.61
C ALA A 11 -15.14 -12.07 -24.07
N PRO A 12 -16.06 -12.68 -23.28
CA PRO A 12 -16.50 -12.22 -21.96
C PRO A 12 -15.56 -12.67 -20.82
N ILE A 13 -15.32 -11.77 -19.86
CA ILE A 13 -14.52 -12.06 -18.66
C ILE A 13 -15.43 -12.59 -17.55
N LEU A 14 -15.13 -13.79 -17.03
CA LEU A 14 -15.83 -14.34 -15.86
C LEU A 14 -15.49 -13.56 -14.57
N PRO A 15 -16.44 -13.38 -13.63
CA PRO A 15 -16.21 -12.60 -12.41
C PRO A 15 -14.99 -13.03 -11.58
N ALA A 16 -14.65 -14.33 -11.61
CA ALA A 16 -13.49 -14.91 -10.95
C ALA A 16 -12.14 -14.32 -11.42
N ASN A 17 -12.09 -13.72 -12.61
CA ASN A 17 -10.89 -13.10 -13.15
C ASN A 17 -10.65 -11.66 -12.65
N THR A 18 -11.64 -11.03 -12.00
CA THR A 18 -11.53 -9.65 -11.52
C THR A 18 -10.31 -9.43 -10.61
N PRO A 19 -10.00 -10.30 -9.62
CA PRO A 19 -8.82 -10.13 -8.78
C PRO A 19 -7.50 -10.26 -9.56
N ILE A 20 -7.46 -11.15 -10.56
CA ILE A 20 -6.28 -11.35 -11.42
C ILE A 20 -6.03 -10.10 -12.25
N LEU A 21 -7.07 -9.54 -12.86
CA LEU A 21 -6.96 -8.34 -13.69
C LEU A 21 -6.54 -7.12 -12.85
N ARG A 22 -7.08 -6.96 -11.64
CA ARG A 22 -6.61 -5.92 -10.70
C ARG A 22 -5.15 -6.12 -10.29
N ALA A 23 -4.69 -7.35 -10.14
CA ALA A 23 -3.29 -7.63 -9.83
C ALA A 23 -2.35 -7.22 -10.98
N LEU A 24 -2.80 -7.35 -12.24
CA LEU A 24 -2.05 -6.89 -13.40
C LEU A 24 -1.95 -5.35 -13.49
N GLU A 25 -2.81 -4.61 -12.81
CA GLU A 25 -2.76 -3.14 -12.71
C GLU A 25 -1.82 -2.64 -11.60
N LEU A 26 -1.16 -3.53 -10.87
CA LEU A 26 -0.19 -3.13 -9.85
C LEU A 26 1.06 -2.51 -10.50
N PRO A 27 1.63 -1.44 -9.89
CA PRO A 27 2.93 -0.91 -10.29
C PRO A 27 4.00 -1.99 -10.28
N ALA A 28 4.86 -1.97 -11.29
CA ALA A 28 5.94 -2.96 -11.45
C ALA A 28 6.98 -2.90 -10.32
N LEU A 29 7.11 -1.74 -9.66
CA LEU A 29 7.99 -1.56 -8.51
C LEU A 29 7.16 -1.41 -7.23
N TYR A 30 7.42 -2.29 -6.28
CA TYR A 30 6.85 -2.27 -4.93
C TYR A 30 7.94 -2.02 -3.90
N ALA A 31 7.97 -0.83 -3.33
CA ALA A 31 8.95 -0.47 -2.31
C ALA A 31 8.49 -0.89 -0.92
N ILE A 32 9.42 -1.36 -0.08
CA ILE A 32 9.19 -1.63 1.35
C ILE A 32 10.10 -0.70 2.14
N SER A 33 9.55 -0.11 3.20
CA SER A 33 10.26 0.87 4.02
C SER A 33 11.44 0.29 4.82
N ASN A 34 12.39 1.16 5.17
CA ASN A 34 13.49 0.88 6.10
C ASN A 34 13.80 2.10 6.99
N ALA A 35 12.76 2.73 7.53
CA ALA A 35 12.84 3.97 8.29
C ALA A 35 13.51 3.80 9.66
N ALA A 36 13.36 2.65 10.32
CA ALA A 36 14.01 2.42 11.61
C ALA A 36 15.55 2.43 11.51
N GLU A 37 16.11 1.89 10.43
CA GLU A 37 17.56 1.86 10.20
C GLU A 37 18.08 3.19 9.63
N LEU A 38 17.35 3.79 8.68
CA LEU A 38 17.76 5.04 8.03
C LEU A 38 17.53 6.30 8.87
N GLY A 39 16.57 6.24 9.81
CA GLY A 39 15.95 7.40 10.43
C GLY A 39 14.78 7.95 9.60
N CYS A 40 13.71 8.37 10.27
CA CYS A 40 12.45 8.78 9.64
C CYS A 40 12.63 9.93 8.64
N GLU A 41 13.42 10.95 8.98
CA GLU A 41 13.61 12.11 8.10
C GLU A 41 14.37 11.76 6.81
N GLU A 42 15.44 10.96 6.92
CA GLU A 42 16.20 10.53 5.75
C GLU A 42 15.37 9.57 4.88
N PHE A 43 14.55 8.71 5.50
CA PHE A 43 13.58 7.89 4.79
C PHE A 43 12.57 8.75 4.00
N MET A 44 11.98 9.77 4.63
CA MET A 44 11.02 10.67 3.97
C MET A 44 11.64 11.39 2.78
N ARG A 45 12.85 11.93 2.96
CA ARG A 45 13.59 12.60 1.88
C ARG A 45 13.86 11.67 0.69
N ARG A 46 14.26 10.43 0.96
CA ARG A 46 14.48 9.42 -0.11
C ARG A 46 13.18 8.99 -0.76
N LEU A 47 12.11 8.86 0.01
CA LEU A 47 10.80 8.48 -0.49
C LEU A 47 10.30 9.53 -1.48
N GLU A 48 10.38 10.82 -1.15
CA GLU A 48 9.99 11.92 -2.04
C GLU A 48 10.71 11.84 -3.40
N VAL A 49 12.04 11.72 -3.38
CA VAL A 49 12.84 11.55 -4.62
C VAL A 49 12.37 10.34 -5.44
N ARG A 50 12.09 9.20 -4.80
CA ARG A 50 11.63 8.01 -5.51
C ARG A 50 10.21 8.16 -6.06
N LEU A 51 9.33 8.89 -5.37
CA LEU A 51 7.99 9.20 -5.85
C LEU A 51 8.03 10.12 -7.06
N ASP A 52 8.90 11.13 -7.06
CA ASP A 52 9.20 11.97 -8.23
C ASP A 52 9.71 11.14 -9.42
N GLU A 53 10.56 10.15 -9.17
CA GLU A 53 11.08 9.23 -10.18
C GLU A 53 10.09 8.13 -10.62
N GLY A 54 8.84 8.18 -10.16
CA GLY A 54 7.78 7.30 -10.67
C GLY A 54 7.42 6.10 -9.78
N LEU A 55 7.87 6.06 -8.52
CA LEU A 55 7.38 5.05 -7.56
C LEU A 55 5.88 5.24 -7.32
N ARG A 56 5.09 4.16 -7.40
CA ARG A 56 3.62 4.22 -7.26
C ARG A 56 3.02 3.21 -6.28
N LEU A 57 3.86 2.39 -5.62
CA LEU A 57 3.41 1.45 -4.61
C LEU A 57 4.45 1.32 -3.49
N VAL A 58 4.02 1.60 -2.27
CA VAL A 58 4.87 1.61 -1.07
C VAL A 58 4.20 0.78 0.02
N GLN A 59 4.99 0.00 0.74
CA GLN A 59 4.58 -0.60 1.99
C GLN A 59 5.40 -0.04 3.15
N LEU A 60 4.69 0.38 4.20
CA LEU A 60 5.28 0.65 5.49
C LEU A 60 5.32 -0.62 6.33
N ARG A 61 6.54 -1.09 6.59
CA ARG A 61 6.83 -2.29 7.38
C ARG A 61 7.97 -2.04 8.36
N GLU A 62 7.65 -1.31 9.42
CA GLU A 62 8.61 -0.90 10.44
C GLU A 62 8.35 -1.60 11.77
N LYS A 63 8.87 -2.82 11.93
CA LYS A 63 8.68 -3.60 13.17
C LYS A 63 9.43 -3.06 14.37
N GLY A 64 10.46 -2.24 14.13
CA GLY A 64 11.33 -1.69 15.17
C GLY A 64 10.93 -0.29 15.66
N LEU A 65 9.96 0.37 15.03
CA LEU A 65 9.50 1.68 15.46
C LEU A 65 8.51 1.58 16.62
N ALA A 66 8.59 2.53 17.54
CA ALA A 66 7.55 2.76 18.54
C ALA A 66 6.23 3.11 17.84
N ARG A 67 5.11 2.79 18.48
CA ARG A 67 3.77 2.93 17.88
C ARG A 67 3.48 4.36 17.46
N GLU A 68 3.82 5.32 18.29
CA GLU A 68 3.59 6.75 18.06
C GLU A 68 4.43 7.24 16.86
N ALA A 69 5.70 6.84 16.80
CA ALA A 69 6.59 7.16 15.69
C ALA A 69 6.13 6.51 14.37
N LEU A 70 5.63 5.28 14.43
CA LEU A 70 5.04 4.60 13.28
C LEU A 70 3.77 5.31 12.80
N GLN A 71 2.91 5.76 13.71
CA GLN A 71 1.70 6.49 13.35
C GLN A 71 2.02 7.82 12.68
N GLU A 72 2.95 8.60 13.23
CA GLU A 72 3.39 9.87 12.64
C GLU A 72 4.01 9.66 11.26
N LEU A 73 4.90 8.66 11.14
CA LEU A 73 5.51 8.31 9.86
C LEU A 73 4.45 7.87 8.84
N ALA A 74 3.50 7.03 9.25
CA ALA A 74 2.43 6.56 8.38
C ALA A 74 1.59 7.69 7.82
N GLN A 75 1.20 8.66 8.67
CA GLN A 75 0.46 9.83 8.23
C GLN A 75 1.22 10.61 7.15
N ARG A 76 2.49 10.94 7.41
CA ARG A 76 3.34 11.72 6.50
C ARG A 76 3.56 11.00 5.16
N VAL A 77 3.73 9.68 5.20
CA VAL A 77 3.97 8.85 4.01
C VAL A 77 2.72 8.74 3.15
N VAL A 78 1.55 8.56 3.76
CA VAL A 78 0.27 8.51 3.02
C VAL A 78 0.02 9.85 2.33
N GLU A 79 0.13 10.95 3.06
CA GLU A 79 -0.04 12.30 2.50
C GLU A 79 0.89 12.54 1.31
N LEU A 80 2.18 12.27 1.48
CA LEU A 80 3.17 12.44 0.41
C LEU A 80 2.89 11.51 -0.77
N ALA A 81 2.64 10.22 -0.53
CA ALA A 81 2.38 9.26 -1.61
C ALA A 81 1.15 9.64 -2.45
N HIS A 82 0.07 10.08 -1.81
CA HIS A 82 -1.16 10.48 -2.48
C HIS A 82 -0.97 11.69 -3.40
N VAL A 83 -0.14 12.66 -3.02
CA VAL A 83 0.22 13.80 -3.89
C VAL A 83 0.85 13.34 -5.21
N HIS A 84 1.61 12.23 -5.19
CA HIS A 84 2.25 11.66 -6.37
C HIS A 84 1.42 10.55 -7.06
N GLY A 85 0.18 10.32 -6.62
CA GLY A 85 -0.69 9.25 -7.13
C GLY A 85 -0.17 7.84 -6.82
N ALA A 86 0.63 7.70 -5.76
CA ALA A 86 1.12 6.41 -5.28
C ALA A 86 0.19 5.84 -4.19
N ARG A 87 0.16 4.51 -4.11
CA ARG A 87 -0.60 3.77 -3.09
C ARG A 87 0.30 3.35 -1.93
N VAL A 88 -0.24 3.38 -0.72
CA VAL A 88 0.44 2.98 0.52
C VAL A 88 -0.28 1.81 1.18
N LEU A 89 0.47 0.76 1.52
CA LEU A 89 0.01 -0.39 2.29
C LEU A 89 0.66 -0.39 3.67
N LEU A 90 -0.12 -0.58 4.73
CA LEU A 90 0.45 -0.84 6.06
C LEU A 90 0.62 -2.33 6.31
N ASN A 91 1.75 -2.71 6.90
CA ASN A 91 1.96 -4.08 7.33
C ASN A 91 1.22 -4.36 8.65
N GLY A 92 0.15 -5.16 8.58
CA GLY A 92 -0.44 -5.85 9.73
C GLY A 92 -1.35 -5.03 10.65
N ASP A 93 -1.43 -3.71 10.51
CA ASP A 93 -2.26 -2.85 11.38
C ASP A 93 -3.43 -2.23 10.60
N VAL A 94 -4.58 -2.89 10.66
CA VAL A 94 -5.82 -2.46 10.00
C VAL A 94 -6.34 -1.16 10.59
N THR A 95 -6.33 -1.03 11.92
CA THR A 95 -6.83 0.15 12.61
C THR A 95 -6.01 1.37 12.27
N LEU A 96 -4.67 1.24 12.24
CA LEU A 96 -3.81 2.33 11.83
C LEU A 96 -4.00 2.68 10.34
N ALA A 97 -4.14 1.67 9.47
CA ALA A 97 -4.36 1.91 8.04
C ALA A 97 -5.63 2.73 7.78
N GLN A 98 -6.71 2.43 8.50
CA GLN A 98 -7.94 3.21 8.47
C GLN A 98 -7.73 4.62 9.01
N ALA A 99 -7.04 4.75 10.15
CA ALA A 99 -6.84 6.03 10.82
C ALA A 99 -6.02 7.02 9.97
N VAL A 100 -5.02 6.54 9.24
CA VAL A 100 -4.16 7.38 8.40
C VAL A 100 -4.62 7.46 6.93
N GLY A 101 -5.69 6.76 6.56
CA GLY A 101 -6.20 6.75 5.18
C GLY A 101 -5.34 5.98 4.17
N ALA A 102 -4.66 4.91 4.60
CA ALA A 102 -3.86 4.07 3.71
C ALA A 102 -4.74 3.24 2.75
N ASP A 103 -4.22 2.94 1.56
CA ASP A 103 -4.90 2.23 0.45
C ASP A 103 -4.99 0.71 0.65
N GLY A 104 -4.54 0.20 1.79
CA GLY A 104 -4.68 -1.20 2.13
C GLY A 104 -3.74 -1.68 3.24
N VAL A 105 -3.84 -2.99 3.47
CA VAL A 105 -3.00 -3.70 4.44
C VAL A 105 -2.40 -4.96 3.85
N GLN A 106 -1.21 -5.29 4.32
CA GLN A 106 -0.63 -6.62 4.13
C GLN A 106 -0.62 -7.35 5.46
N LEU A 107 -1.43 -8.41 5.56
CA LEU A 107 -1.54 -9.24 6.75
C LEU A 107 -0.55 -10.41 6.66
N THR A 108 0.01 -10.80 7.80
CA THR A 108 0.68 -12.10 7.93
C THR A 108 -0.33 -13.24 7.81
N SER A 109 0.13 -14.47 7.54
CA SER A 109 -0.76 -15.65 7.48
C SER A 109 -1.56 -15.85 8.78
N THR A 110 -0.91 -15.69 9.93
CA THR A 110 -1.55 -15.80 11.25
C THR A 110 -2.62 -14.75 11.45
N GLN A 111 -2.38 -13.50 11.05
CA GLN A 111 -3.38 -12.45 11.12
C GLN A 111 -4.52 -12.75 10.15
N LEU A 112 -4.22 -13.06 8.89
CA LEU A 112 -5.22 -13.34 7.86
C LEU A 112 -6.17 -14.48 8.26
N ALA A 113 -5.67 -15.53 8.92
CA ALA A 113 -6.48 -16.64 9.41
C ALA A 113 -7.56 -16.24 10.44
N GLN A 114 -7.44 -15.06 11.05
CA GLN A 114 -8.42 -14.52 12.00
C GLN A 114 -9.54 -13.74 11.30
N TRP A 115 -9.39 -13.43 10.01
CA TRP A 115 -10.36 -12.67 9.23
C TRP A 115 -11.26 -13.60 8.42
N HIS A 116 -12.57 -13.36 8.50
CA HIS A 116 -13.58 -14.08 7.72
C HIS A 116 -14.09 -13.25 6.53
N GLU A 117 -13.74 -11.96 6.51
CA GLU A 117 -14.12 -10.99 5.50
C GLU A 117 -12.92 -10.09 5.20
N ARG A 118 -12.94 -9.43 4.04
CA ARG A 118 -11.91 -8.46 3.69
C ARG A 118 -11.97 -7.25 4.65
N PRO A 119 -10.85 -6.83 5.26
CA PRO A 119 -10.83 -5.64 6.10
C PRO A 119 -11.28 -4.39 5.34
N ALA A 120 -12.06 -3.53 5.98
CA ALA A 120 -12.57 -2.27 5.42
C ALA A 120 -11.49 -1.17 5.45
N VAL A 121 -10.47 -1.33 4.61
CA VAL A 121 -9.48 -0.30 4.27
C VAL A 121 -9.72 0.21 2.85
N ALA A 122 -9.34 1.46 2.60
CA ALA A 122 -9.70 2.24 1.41
C ALA A 122 -9.40 1.54 0.07
#